data_AF-A0A7S2AYT5-F1
#
_entry.id   AF-A0A7S2AYT5-F1
#
_cell.length_a   1.000
_cell.length_b   1.000
_cell.length_c   1.000
_cell.angle_alpha   90.00
_cell.angle_beta   90.00
_cell.angle_gamma   90.00
#
_symmetry.space_group_name_H-M   'P 1'
#
loop_
_entity.id
_entity.type
_entity.pdbx_description
1 polymer ?
#
loop_
_entity_poly.entity_id
_entity_poly.type
_entity_poly.pdbx_seq_one_letter_code
_entity_poly.pdbx_strand_id
1 'polypeptide(L)'
;GLANVSDVYMFVQEIQRTWSYLEPLFIGSEEVKRELPEDAVRFAGIDVDVKDMLRAAWATKNIKEACNLDGLIQKLEGISEQLDMCKKSLADFLDGRRRQFPRYYFTSEADLLDILSNGSQPAKINIHTPKVYLMGKSLILSSEDDAIGYSDEGRPHAVSLIAGVGKEVLDFEPPVPLNGKVEIYMQTILDALKYA
;
A
#
# COMPACT_ATOMS: atom_id res chain seq x y z
N GLY A 1 -31.37 25.24 0.33
CA GLY A 1 -32.57 24.73 1.04
C GLY A 1 -32.21 23.49 1.87
N LEU A 2 -33.13 22.91 2.64
CA LEU A 2 -32.83 21.72 3.49
C LEU A 2 -32.41 20.49 2.66
N ALA A 3 -32.95 20.32 1.44
CA ALA A 3 -32.52 19.26 0.52
C ALA A 3 -31.02 19.33 0.19
N ASN A 4 -30.53 20.54 -0.11
CA ASN A 4 -29.12 20.80 -0.42
C ASN A 4 -28.17 20.42 0.74
N VAL A 5 -28.64 20.48 1.98
CA VAL A 5 -27.84 20.10 3.15
C VAL A 5 -27.55 18.60 3.14
N SER A 6 -28.54 17.77 2.80
CA SER A 6 -28.38 16.32 2.75
C SER A 6 -27.38 15.91 1.67
N ASP A 7 -27.49 16.49 0.47
CA ASP A 7 -26.63 16.17 -0.66
C ASP A 7 -25.17 16.56 -0.37
N VAL A 8 -24.95 17.80 0.09
CA VAL A 8 -23.61 18.27 0.49
C VAL A 8 -23.03 17.41 1.59
N TYR A 9 -23.83 17.02 2.59
CA TYR A 9 -23.37 16.14 3.66
C TYR A 9 -22.91 14.77 3.12
N MET A 10 -23.68 14.14 2.23
CA MET A 10 -23.28 12.86 1.63
C MET A 10 -22.00 12.99 0.81
N PHE A 11 -21.85 14.04 0.02
CA PHE A 11 -20.62 14.32 -0.74
C PHE A 11 -19.41 14.47 0.19
N VAL A 12 -19.54 15.30 1.22
CA VAL A 12 -18.43 15.52 2.17
C VAL A 12 -18.06 14.22 2.88
N GLN A 13 -19.03 13.41 3.30
CA GLN A 13 -18.74 12.11 3.92
C GLN A 13 -17.99 11.17 2.98
N GLU A 14 -18.38 11.10 1.70
CA GLU A 14 -17.71 10.26 0.71
C GLU A 14 -16.29 10.74 0.43
N ILE A 15 -16.12 12.05 0.23
CA ILE A 15 -14.80 12.69 0.05
C ILE A 15 -13.90 12.38 1.26
N GLN A 16 -14.39 12.59 2.48
CA GLN A 16 -13.62 12.32 3.70
C GLN A 16 -13.21 10.86 3.80
N ARG A 17 -14.12 9.92 3.52
CA ARG A 17 -13.83 8.49 3.54
C ARG A 17 -12.74 8.10 2.55
N THR A 18 -12.86 8.54 1.30
CA THR A 18 -11.89 8.22 0.24
C THR A 18 -10.55 8.91 0.50
N TRP A 19 -10.55 10.19 0.87
CA TRP A 19 -9.35 10.94 1.21
C TRP A 19 -8.61 10.32 2.40
N SER A 20 -9.29 9.93 3.48
CA SER A 20 -8.64 9.35 4.67
C SER A 20 -7.98 8.00 4.39
N TYR A 21 -8.50 7.25 3.42
CA TYR A 21 -7.89 5.99 2.96
C TYR A 21 -6.65 6.25 2.08
N LEU A 22 -6.72 7.25 1.20
CA LEU A 22 -5.64 7.56 0.25
C LEU A 22 -4.50 8.40 0.85
N GLU A 23 -4.77 9.24 1.86
CA GLU A 23 -3.78 10.12 2.51
C GLU A 23 -2.53 9.38 2.98
N PRO A 24 -2.61 8.32 3.81
CA PRO A 24 -1.41 7.63 4.28
C PRO A 24 -0.60 6.99 3.13
N LEU A 25 -1.24 6.69 1.99
CA LEU A 25 -0.57 6.10 0.84
C LEU A 25 0.16 7.17 0.01
N PHE A 26 -0.55 8.23 -0.40
CA PHE A 26 0.02 9.26 -1.27
C PHE A 26 0.86 10.31 -0.52
N ILE A 27 0.62 10.52 0.78
CA ILE A 27 1.41 11.44 1.62
C ILE A 27 2.45 10.69 2.47
N GLY A 28 2.10 9.51 2.98
CA GLY A 28 2.94 8.78 3.94
C GLY A 28 3.89 7.73 3.33
N SER A 29 3.58 7.15 2.17
CA SER A 29 4.40 6.09 1.55
C SER A 29 5.30 6.64 0.45
N GLU A 30 6.61 6.69 0.71
CA GLU A 30 7.62 7.08 -0.28
C GLU A 30 7.65 6.12 -1.49
N GLU A 31 7.33 4.85 -1.29
CA GLU A 31 7.24 3.87 -2.38
C GLU A 31 6.09 4.22 -3.33
N VAL A 32 4.90 4.49 -2.79
CA VAL A 32 3.73 4.86 -3.59
C VAL A 32 3.99 6.16 -4.35
N LYS A 33 4.62 7.17 -3.71
CA LYS A 33 5.00 8.41 -4.40
C LYS A 33 5.97 8.18 -5.55
N ARG A 34 6.92 7.26 -5.38
CA ARG A 34 7.90 6.94 -6.43
C ARG A 34 7.24 6.23 -7.61
N GLU A 35 6.30 5.33 -7.33
CA GLU A 35 5.64 4.51 -8.35
C GLU A 35 4.47 5.24 -9.04
N LEU A 36 3.81 6.19 -8.35
CA LEU A 36 2.70 7.01 -8.84
C LEU A 36 2.96 8.51 -8.64
N PRO A 37 4.00 9.09 -9.28
CA PRO A 37 4.43 10.47 -9.01
C PRO A 37 3.41 11.52 -9.44
N GLU A 38 2.73 11.32 -10.57
CA GLU A 38 1.70 12.25 -11.06
C GLU A 38 0.48 12.28 -10.12
N ASP A 39 0.02 11.12 -9.67
CA ASP A 39 -1.07 11.01 -8.71
C ASP A 39 -0.67 11.55 -7.32
N ALA A 40 0.59 11.38 -6.90
CA ALA A 40 1.09 11.97 -5.66
C ALA A 40 1.05 13.51 -5.68
N VAL A 41 1.47 14.12 -6.79
CA VAL A 41 1.37 15.58 -6.97
C VAL A 41 -0.09 16.04 -6.99
N ARG A 42 -0.96 15.31 -7.69
CA ARG A 42 -2.41 15.57 -7.70
C ARG A 42 -2.99 15.48 -6.30
N PHE A 43 -2.67 14.42 -5.57
CA PHE A 43 -3.19 14.17 -4.24
C PHE A 43 -2.73 15.22 -3.23
N ALA A 44 -1.52 15.77 -3.37
CA ALA A 44 -1.08 16.90 -2.54
C ALA A 44 -1.97 18.14 -2.72
N GLY A 45 -2.47 18.40 -3.93
CA GLY A 45 -3.46 19.44 -4.19
C GLY A 45 -4.81 19.13 -3.54
N ILE A 46 -5.31 17.90 -3.74
CA ILE A 46 -6.55 17.41 -3.12
C ILE A 46 -6.49 17.54 -1.59
N ASP A 47 -5.36 17.19 -0.98
CA ASP A 47 -5.16 17.23 0.46
C ASP A 47 -5.37 18.64 1.03
N VAL A 48 -4.81 19.66 0.36
CA VAL A 48 -5.00 21.06 0.71
C VAL A 48 -6.47 21.45 0.55
N ASP A 49 -7.09 21.12 -0.59
CA ASP A 49 -8.48 21.48 -0.89
C ASP A 49 -9.48 20.87 0.10
N VAL A 50 -9.29 19.59 0.46
CA VAL A 50 -10.12 18.89 1.44
C VAL A 50 -9.93 19.50 2.83
N LYS A 51 -8.68 19.73 3.27
CA LYS A 51 -8.39 20.33 4.58
C LYS A 51 -8.99 21.74 4.70
N ASP A 52 -8.88 22.56 3.66
CA ASP A 52 -9.42 23.91 3.66
C ASP A 52 -10.96 23.92 3.62
N MET A 53 -11.57 23.02 2.85
CA MET A 53 -13.02 22.83 2.83
C MET A 53 -13.56 22.42 4.21
N LEU A 54 -12.91 21.46 4.88
CA LEU A 54 -13.31 21.02 6.21
C LEU A 54 -13.14 22.12 7.28
N ARG A 55 -12.06 22.90 7.20
CA ARG A 55 -11.84 24.06 8.09
C ARG A 55 -12.90 25.13 7.90
N ALA A 56 -13.25 25.45 6.65
CA ALA A 56 -14.28 26.44 6.34
C ALA A 56 -15.68 26.01 6.84
N ALA A 57 -16.01 24.74 6.64
CA ALA A 57 -17.25 24.16 7.15
C ALA A 57 -17.32 24.22 8.68
N TRP A 58 -16.22 23.86 9.37
CA TRP A 58 -16.10 23.95 10.82
C TRP A 58 -16.24 25.39 11.36
N ALA A 59 -15.62 26.36 10.68
CA ALA A 59 -15.63 27.77 11.08
C ALA A 59 -17.03 28.40 11.01
N THR A 60 -17.85 27.99 10.04
CA THR A 60 -19.21 28.52 9.83
C THR A 60 -20.16 28.16 10.97
N LYS A 61 -19.95 27.04 11.68
CA LYS A 61 -20.74 26.52 12.82
C LYS A 61 -22.23 26.25 12.57
N ASN A 62 -22.82 26.80 11.51
CA ASN A 62 -24.20 26.55 11.07
C ASN A 62 -24.19 25.68 9.80
N ILE A 63 -24.72 24.45 9.91
CA ILE A 63 -24.75 23.49 8.81
C ILE A 63 -25.54 23.98 7.59
N LYS A 64 -26.61 24.76 7.82
CA LYS A 64 -27.40 25.31 6.72
C LYS A 64 -26.62 26.37 5.96
N GLU A 65 -25.86 27.21 6.64
CA GLU A 65 -25.02 28.23 5.99
C GLU A 65 -23.83 27.58 5.27
N ALA A 66 -23.15 26.64 5.94
CA ALA A 66 -22.01 25.92 5.37
C ALA A 66 -22.37 25.16 4.09
N CYS A 67 -23.56 24.53 4.04
CA CYS A 67 -23.99 23.74 2.89
C CYS A 67 -24.69 24.54 1.77
N ASN A 68 -24.91 25.84 1.94
CA ASN A 68 -25.55 26.68 0.90
C ASN A 68 -24.61 27.77 0.37
N LEU A 69 -23.30 27.54 0.43
CA LEU A 69 -22.30 28.41 -0.22
C LEU A 69 -22.37 28.26 -1.75
N ASP A 70 -22.32 29.38 -2.46
CA ASP A 70 -22.29 29.39 -3.91
C ASP A 70 -21.05 28.66 -4.45
N GLY A 71 -21.26 27.78 -5.43
CA GLY A 71 -20.18 27.00 -6.05
C GLY A 71 -19.70 25.79 -5.24
N LEU A 72 -20.25 25.52 -4.04
CA LEU A 72 -19.78 24.44 -3.19
C LEU A 72 -19.94 23.06 -3.82
N ILE A 73 -21.10 22.78 -4.42
CA ILE A 73 -21.36 21.48 -5.06
C ILE A 73 -20.34 21.23 -6.18
N GLN A 74 -20.13 22.22 -7.05
CA GLN A 74 -19.14 22.11 -8.14
C GLN A 74 -17.73 21.87 -7.61
N LYS A 75 -17.36 22.50 -6.48
CA LYS A 75 -16.07 22.24 -5.82
C LYS A 75 -15.99 20.80 -5.28
N LEU A 76 -17.06 20.31 -4.64
CA LEU A 76 -17.11 18.94 -4.11
C LEU A 76 -17.05 17.89 -5.21
N GLU A 77 -17.78 18.10 -6.31
CA GLU A 77 -17.74 17.24 -7.50
C GLU A 77 -16.32 17.18 -8.08
N GLY A 78 -15.65 18.33 -8.22
CA GLY A 78 -14.26 18.38 -8.70
C GLY A 78 -13.27 17.63 -7.79
N ILE A 79 -13.41 17.78 -6.46
CA ILE A 79 -12.59 17.01 -5.49
C ILE A 79 -12.88 15.51 -5.62
N SER A 80 -14.15 15.13 -5.74
CA SER A 80 -14.56 13.73 -5.88
C SER A 80 -13.98 13.09 -7.13
N GLU A 81 -14.06 13.78 -8.27
CA GLU A 81 -13.51 13.30 -9.54
C GLU A 81 -11.99 13.08 -9.44
N GLN A 82 -11.26 14.02 -8.83
CA GLN A 82 -9.82 13.87 -8.64
C GLN A 82 -9.46 12.72 -7.68
N LEU A 83 -10.24 12.52 -6.62
CA LEU A 83 -10.07 11.37 -5.72
C LEU A 83 -10.31 10.03 -6.44
N ASP A 84 -11.32 9.98 -7.31
CA ASP A 84 -11.63 8.79 -8.11
C ASP A 84 -10.52 8.47 -9.11
N MET A 85 -9.89 9.49 -9.69
CA MET A 85 -8.69 9.30 -10.52
C MET A 85 -7.56 8.65 -9.73
N CYS A 86 -7.20 9.21 -8.56
CA CYS A 86 -6.15 8.64 -7.71
C CYS A 86 -6.47 7.20 -7.27
N LYS A 87 -7.72 6.94 -6.92
CA LYS A 87 -8.19 5.59 -6.52
C LYS A 87 -8.06 4.60 -7.68
N LYS A 88 -8.40 5.01 -8.90
CA LYS A 88 -8.27 4.18 -10.10
C LYS A 88 -6.80 3.89 -10.41
N SER A 89 -5.95 4.91 -10.41
CA SER A 89 -4.50 4.73 -10.63
C SER A 89 -3.88 3.77 -9.62
N LEU A 90 -4.27 3.88 -8.35
CA LEU A 90 -3.85 2.96 -7.29
C LEU A 90 -4.32 1.52 -7.55
N ALA A 91 -5.59 1.33 -7.93
CA ALA A 91 -6.13 0.01 -8.24
C ALA A 91 -5.40 -0.64 -9.44
N ASP A 92 -5.20 0.12 -10.51
CA ASP A 92 -4.48 -0.33 -11.70
C ASP A 92 -3.02 -0.70 -11.38
N PHE A 93 -2.35 0.10 -10.54
CA PHE A 93 -1.01 -0.20 -10.03
C PHE A 93 -0.96 -1.52 -9.28
N LEU A 94 -1.85 -1.70 -8.28
CA LEU A 94 -1.90 -2.92 -7.47
C LEU A 94 -2.22 -4.15 -8.31
N ASP A 95 -3.14 -4.04 -9.27
CA ASP A 95 -3.44 -5.11 -10.21
C ASP A 95 -2.25 -5.44 -11.12
N GLY A 96 -1.47 -4.44 -11.53
CA GLY A 96 -0.20 -4.63 -12.22
C GLY A 96 0.77 -5.47 -11.38
N ARG A 97 0.89 -5.17 -10.08
CA ARG A 97 1.72 -5.95 -9.15
C ARG A 97 1.22 -7.38 -8.97
N ARG A 98 -0.10 -7.59 -8.87
CA ARG A 98 -0.70 -8.93 -8.81
C ARG A 98 -0.44 -9.77 -10.06
N ARG A 99 -0.44 -9.15 -11.25
CA ARG A 99 -0.11 -9.85 -12.51
C ARG A 99 1.37 -10.25 -12.58
N GLN A 100 2.27 -9.41 -12.05
CA GLN A 100 3.69 -9.72 -12.01
C GLN A 100 3.99 -10.86 -11.03
N PHE A 101 3.30 -10.89 -9.89
CA PHE A 101 3.45 -11.94 -8.88
C PHE A 101 2.09 -12.45 -8.39
N PRO A 102 1.56 -13.55 -8.99
CA PRO A 102 0.21 -14.03 -8.72
C PRO A 102 -0.09 -14.42 -7.27
N ARG A 103 0.92 -14.61 -6.41
CA ARG A 103 0.65 -14.87 -4.98
C ARG A 103 0.03 -13.67 -4.26
N TYR A 104 0.18 -12.45 -4.79
CA TYR A 104 -0.49 -11.27 -4.23
C TYR A 104 -2.02 -11.30 -4.38
N TYR A 105 -2.60 -12.23 -5.16
CA TYR A 105 -4.06 -12.45 -5.14
C TYR A 105 -4.55 -13.06 -3.81
N PHE A 106 -3.67 -13.68 -3.01
CA PHE A 106 -4.01 -14.26 -1.70
C PHE A 106 -3.80 -13.28 -0.54
N THR A 107 -3.22 -12.11 -0.80
CA THR A 107 -3.00 -11.06 0.20
C THR A 107 -4.13 -10.03 0.15
N SER A 108 -4.51 -9.47 1.30
CA SER A 108 -5.38 -8.30 1.31
C SER A 108 -4.68 -7.10 0.65
N GLU A 109 -5.45 -6.10 0.26
CA GLU A 109 -4.88 -4.86 -0.29
C GLU A 109 -3.94 -4.15 0.70
N ALA A 110 -4.33 -4.10 1.97
CA ALA A 110 -3.50 -3.53 3.03
C ALA A 110 -2.18 -4.29 3.18
N ASP A 111 -2.20 -5.63 3.11
CA ASP A 111 -1.00 -6.45 3.16
C ASP A 111 -0.11 -6.21 1.93
N LEU A 112 -0.71 -6.12 0.74
CA LEU A 112 0.04 -5.85 -0.49
C LEU A 112 0.73 -4.49 -0.42
N LEU A 113 0.03 -3.46 0.06
CA LEU A 113 0.61 -2.13 0.23
C LEU A 113 1.75 -2.11 1.27
N ASP A 114 1.60 -2.86 2.36
CA ASP A 114 2.66 -3.00 3.37
C ASP A 114 3.89 -3.73 2.82
N ILE A 115 3.68 -4.81 2.03
CA ILE A 115 4.74 -5.54 1.34
C ILE A 115 5.50 -4.63 0.36
N LEU A 116 4.77 -3.87 -0.47
CA LEU A 116 5.39 -2.98 -1.45
C LEU A 116 6.16 -1.84 -0.77
N SER A 117 5.55 -1.21 0.24
CA SER A 117 6.16 -0.08 0.96
C SER A 117 7.42 -0.48 1.75
N ASN A 118 7.52 -1.73 2.17
CA ASN A 118 8.66 -2.26 2.91
C ASN A 118 9.52 -3.23 2.09
N GLY A 119 9.34 -3.29 0.76
CA GLY A 119 10.00 -4.27 -0.10
C GLY A 119 11.53 -4.19 -0.10
N SER A 120 12.10 -3.06 0.30
CA SER A 120 13.54 -2.85 0.49
C SER A 120 14.09 -3.40 1.81
N GLN A 121 13.23 -3.78 2.75
CA GLN A 121 13.58 -4.28 4.09
C GLN A 121 12.96 -5.67 4.30
N PRO A 122 13.60 -6.75 3.79
CA PRO A 122 13.03 -8.10 3.82
C PRO A 122 12.59 -8.59 5.21
N ALA A 123 13.27 -8.14 6.28
CA ALA A 123 12.89 -8.47 7.64
C ALA A 123 11.48 -7.97 8.03
N LYS A 124 11.07 -6.79 7.56
CA LYS A 124 9.75 -6.20 7.88
C LYS A 124 8.61 -6.96 7.21
N ILE A 125 8.82 -7.44 5.99
CA ILE A 125 7.78 -8.13 5.23
C ILE A 125 7.67 -9.63 5.56
N ASN A 126 8.62 -10.19 6.32
CA ASN A 126 8.62 -11.62 6.68
C ASN A 126 7.35 -12.06 7.43
N ILE A 127 6.66 -11.13 8.09
CA ILE A 127 5.35 -11.35 8.70
C ILE A 127 4.28 -11.82 7.68
N HIS A 128 4.46 -11.51 6.40
CA HIS A 128 3.55 -11.89 5.31
C HIS A 128 3.87 -13.25 4.69
N THR A 129 4.95 -13.91 5.11
CA THR A 129 5.36 -15.23 4.60
C THR A 129 4.21 -16.26 4.59
N PRO A 130 3.38 -16.39 5.64
CA PRO A 130 2.23 -17.30 5.62
C PRO A 130 1.19 -16.98 4.56
N LYS A 131 1.01 -15.71 4.23
CA LYS A 131 0.01 -15.25 3.25
C LYS A 131 0.50 -15.45 1.82
N VAL A 132 1.81 -15.29 1.59
CA VAL A 132 2.43 -15.39 0.27
C VAL A 132 2.73 -16.85 -0.11
N TYR A 133 3.35 -17.61 0.80
CA TYR A 133 3.86 -18.95 0.50
C TYR A 133 2.89 -20.06 0.92
N LEU A 134 1.89 -19.77 1.76
CA LEU A 134 0.84 -20.67 2.29
C LEU A 134 1.34 -21.88 3.11
N MET A 135 2.46 -22.48 2.72
CA MET A 135 3.10 -23.60 3.39
C MET A 135 4.17 -23.18 4.41
N GLY A 136 4.57 -21.91 4.41
CA GLY A 136 5.66 -21.39 5.23
C GLY A 136 5.19 -20.44 6.31
N LYS A 137 5.71 -20.59 7.54
CA LYS A 137 5.42 -19.69 8.66
C LYS A 137 6.27 -18.43 8.63
N SER A 138 7.57 -18.58 8.36
CA SER A 138 8.56 -17.51 8.43
C SER A 138 9.81 -17.94 7.69
N LEU A 139 10.48 -16.98 7.04
CA LEU A 139 11.83 -17.17 6.53
C LEU A 139 12.84 -16.96 7.66
N ILE A 140 13.93 -17.73 7.64
CA ILE A 140 15.14 -17.46 8.40
C ILE A 140 16.06 -16.64 7.49
N LEU A 141 16.40 -15.44 7.93
CA LEU A 141 17.24 -14.50 7.19
C LEU A 141 18.65 -14.51 7.76
N SER A 142 19.66 -14.37 6.90
CA SER A 142 21.03 -14.18 7.38
C SER A 142 21.19 -12.86 8.13
N SER A 143 22.17 -12.82 9.03
CA SER A 143 22.66 -11.62 9.72
C SER A 143 23.94 -11.11 9.05
N GLU A 144 24.35 -9.87 9.35
CA GLU A 144 25.63 -9.32 8.89
C GLU A 144 26.84 -10.09 9.46
N ASP A 145 26.68 -10.62 10.68
CA ASP A 145 27.73 -11.37 11.41
C ASP A 145 27.84 -12.84 10.96
N ASP A 146 26.87 -13.34 10.19
CA ASP A 146 26.91 -14.71 9.68
C ASP A 146 28.01 -14.86 8.63
N ALA A 147 28.58 -16.06 8.49
CA ALA A 147 29.63 -16.32 7.50
C ALA A 147 29.21 -16.02 6.04
N ILE A 148 27.91 -16.11 5.75
CA ILE A 148 27.35 -15.74 4.44
C ILE A 148 27.13 -14.23 4.29
N GLY A 149 26.97 -13.51 5.41
CA GLY A 149 26.72 -12.09 5.47
C GLY A 149 25.50 -11.63 4.66
N TYR A 150 25.55 -10.36 4.26
CA TYR A 150 24.60 -9.75 3.35
C TYR A 150 25.09 -9.82 1.91
N SER A 151 24.15 -9.72 0.98
CA SER A 151 24.42 -9.61 -0.44
C SER A 151 25.13 -8.28 -0.77
N ASP A 152 25.60 -8.16 -2.01
CA ASP A 152 26.20 -6.93 -2.53
C ASP A 152 25.26 -5.70 -2.47
N GLU A 153 23.95 -5.90 -2.36
CA GLU A 153 22.96 -4.83 -2.17
C GLU A 153 22.77 -4.44 -0.70
N GLY A 154 23.57 -5.01 0.21
CA GLY A 154 23.43 -4.79 1.66
C GLY A 154 22.15 -5.39 2.22
N ARG A 155 21.67 -6.51 1.64
CA ARG A 155 20.43 -7.18 2.06
C ARG A 155 20.69 -8.60 2.52
N PRO A 156 19.87 -9.14 3.44
CA PRO A 156 20.04 -10.52 3.90
C PRO A 156 19.74 -11.55 2.80
N HIS A 157 20.23 -12.76 3.01
CA HIS A 157 19.83 -13.95 2.28
C HIS A 157 18.69 -14.66 3.02
N ALA A 158 17.76 -15.29 2.30
CA ALA A 158 16.88 -16.31 2.87
C ALA A 158 17.65 -17.63 2.96
N VAL A 159 17.86 -18.10 4.19
CA VAL A 159 18.64 -19.31 4.51
C VAL A 159 17.73 -20.52 4.57
N SER A 160 16.57 -20.38 5.20
CA SER A 160 15.61 -21.48 5.34
C SER A 160 14.17 -20.97 5.41
N LEU A 161 13.21 -21.84 5.15
CA LEU A 161 11.79 -21.62 5.40
C LEU A 161 11.31 -22.53 6.54
N ILE A 162 10.72 -21.95 7.58
CA ILE A 162 10.04 -22.71 8.63
C ILE A 162 8.66 -23.11 8.11
N ALA A 163 8.32 -24.39 8.12
CA ALA A 163 7.01 -24.87 7.67
C ALA A 163 5.86 -24.32 8.54
N GLY A 164 4.72 -24.09 7.90
CA GLY A 164 3.48 -23.63 8.53
C GLY A 164 2.81 -24.69 9.40
N VAL A 165 3.05 -25.96 9.09
CA VAL A 165 2.52 -27.12 9.82
C VAL A 165 3.67 -28.01 10.24
N GLY A 166 3.64 -28.49 11.49
CA GLY A 166 4.68 -29.34 12.04
C GLY A 166 5.92 -28.58 12.52
N LYS A 167 7.10 -29.19 12.38
CA LYS A 167 8.39 -28.66 12.83
C LYS A 167 9.47 -28.73 11.75
N GLU A 168 9.05 -28.91 10.49
CA GLU A 168 9.98 -29.01 9.37
C GLU A 168 10.59 -27.64 9.06
N VAL A 169 11.88 -27.66 8.77
CA VAL A 169 12.65 -26.51 8.29
C VAL A 169 13.24 -26.94 6.97
N LEU A 170 12.99 -26.14 5.94
CA LEU A 170 13.48 -26.37 4.59
C LEU A 170 14.63 -25.42 4.33
N ASP A 171 15.83 -25.96 4.15
CA ASP A 171 17.04 -25.18 3.90
C ASP A 171 17.19 -24.88 2.41
N PHE A 172 17.61 -23.67 2.09
CA PHE A 172 17.91 -23.25 0.73
C PHE A 172 19.38 -23.52 0.40
N GLU A 173 19.63 -24.34 -0.63
CA GLU A 173 20.98 -24.62 -1.13
C GLU A 173 21.11 -24.24 -2.62
N PRO A 174 21.79 -23.11 -2.96
CA PRO A 174 22.38 -22.13 -2.06
C PRO A 174 21.34 -21.19 -1.41
N PRO A 175 21.69 -20.47 -0.32
CA PRO A 175 20.82 -19.44 0.25
C PRO A 175 20.46 -18.36 -0.77
N VAL A 176 19.22 -17.85 -0.70
CA VAL A 176 18.64 -17.00 -1.74
C VAL A 176 18.86 -15.52 -1.42
N PRO A 177 19.57 -14.74 -2.25
CA PRO A 177 19.76 -13.30 -2.01
C PRO A 177 18.45 -12.52 -2.23
N LEU A 178 18.08 -11.64 -1.29
CA LEU A 178 16.82 -10.88 -1.33
C LEU A 178 16.96 -9.53 -2.04
N ASN A 179 17.44 -9.60 -3.28
CA ASN A 179 17.86 -8.44 -4.08
C ASN A 179 16.75 -7.92 -5.01
N GLY A 180 16.85 -6.64 -5.38
CA GLY A 180 15.95 -6.02 -6.34
C GLY A 180 14.55 -5.70 -5.77
N LYS A 181 13.54 -5.72 -6.64
CA LYS A 181 12.14 -5.47 -6.22
C LYS A 181 11.55 -6.69 -5.49
N VAL A 182 10.58 -6.45 -4.61
CA VAL A 182 10.01 -7.47 -3.71
C VAL A 182 9.42 -8.66 -4.46
N GLU A 183 8.72 -8.42 -5.55
CA GLU A 183 8.17 -9.45 -6.41
C GLU A 183 9.24 -10.36 -7.03
N ILE A 184 10.45 -9.83 -7.27
CA ILE A 184 11.53 -10.58 -7.92
C ILE A 184 12.09 -11.60 -6.94
N TYR A 185 12.55 -11.17 -5.76
CA TYR A 185 13.13 -12.12 -4.81
C TYR A 185 12.07 -13.05 -4.21
N MET A 186 10.80 -12.62 -4.08
CA MET A 186 9.72 -13.53 -3.66
C MET A 186 9.48 -14.63 -4.70
N GLN A 187 9.58 -14.29 -5.99
CA GLN A 187 9.53 -15.29 -7.06
C GLN A 187 10.76 -16.22 -7.01
N THR A 188 11.95 -15.69 -6.77
CA THR A 188 13.18 -16.51 -6.61
C THR A 188 13.06 -17.50 -5.44
N ILE A 189 12.48 -17.08 -4.32
CA ILE A 189 12.19 -18.00 -3.19
C ILE A 189 11.22 -19.09 -3.63
N LEU A 190 10.12 -18.74 -4.31
CA LEU A 190 9.17 -19.75 -4.82
C LEU A 190 9.82 -20.77 -5.75
N ASP A 191 10.76 -20.33 -6.57
CA ASP A 191 11.47 -21.22 -7.48
C ASP A 191 12.45 -22.11 -6.73
N ALA A 192 13.18 -21.58 -5.74
CA ALA A 192 14.05 -22.37 -4.87
C ALA A 192 13.27 -23.46 -4.10
N LEU A 193 12.05 -23.15 -3.64
CA LEU A 193 11.17 -24.09 -2.95
C LEU A 193 10.74 -25.30 -3.79
N LYS A 194 10.84 -25.23 -5.13
CA LYS A 194 10.52 -26.38 -6.00
C LYS A 194 11.62 -27.43 -6.04
N TYR A 195 12.83 -27.06 -5.63
CA TYR A 195 14.03 -27.88 -5.74
C TYR A 195 14.59 -28.29 -4.37
N ALA A 196 13.93 -27.87 -3.28
CA ALA A 196 14.29 -28.16 -1.91
C ALA A 196 13.45 -29.31 -1.33
#